data_AF-A0A968TT87-F1
#
_entry.id   AF-A0A968TT87-F1
#
_cell.length_a   1.000
_cell.length_b   1.000
_cell.length_c   1.000
_cell.angle_alpha   90.00
_cell.angle_beta   90.00
_cell.angle_gamma   90.00
#
_symmetry.space_group_name_H-M   'P 1'
#
loop_
_entity.id
_entity.type
_entity.pdbx_description
1 polymer ?
#
loop_
_entity_poly.entity_id
_entity_poly.type
_entity_poly.pdbx_seq_one_letter_code
_entity_poly.pdbx_strand_id
1 'polypeptide(L)'
;MPTELTAAEGKLYFSATDGVAGFELWTSDGTAEGTLRVSDLQPGMLSSVPKELALVGSRLFWSADDGAHGRELWSAGLGDL
;
A
#
# COMPACT_ATOMS: atom_id res chain seq x y z
N MET A 1 -0.98 -13.74 -0.30
CA MET A 1 0.43 -13.56 -0.73
C MET A 1 0.61 -12.11 -1.14
N PRO A 2 1.68 -11.42 -0.74
CA PRO A 2 1.91 -10.03 -1.13
C PRO A 2 2.14 -9.93 -2.63
N THR A 3 1.71 -8.82 -3.23
CA THR A 3 1.90 -8.50 -4.65
C THR A 3 2.42 -7.08 -4.81
N GLU A 4 2.83 -6.70 -6.02
CA GLU A 4 3.22 -5.31 -6.35
C GLU A 4 4.38 -4.80 -5.47
N LEU A 5 5.43 -5.61 -5.31
CA LEU A 5 6.51 -5.37 -4.37
C LEU A 5 7.43 -4.23 -4.84
N THR A 6 7.63 -3.23 -3.99
CA THR A 6 8.59 -2.12 -4.21
C THR A 6 9.40 -1.88 -2.94
N ALA A 7 10.72 -1.97 -3.02
CA ALA A 7 11.62 -1.68 -1.90
C ALA A 7 12.10 -0.23 -1.93
N ALA A 8 12.10 0.44 -0.78
CA ALA A 8 12.64 1.79 -0.62
C ALA A 8 13.08 2.05 0.82
N GLU A 9 14.20 2.74 1.01
CA GLU A 9 14.70 3.20 2.33
C GLU A 9 14.72 2.12 3.44
N GLY A 10 15.05 0.87 3.08
CA GLY A 10 15.10 -0.25 4.03
C GLY A 10 13.74 -0.86 4.39
N LYS A 11 12.67 -0.41 3.75
CA LYS A 11 11.32 -0.96 3.85
C LYS A 11 10.88 -1.60 2.53
N LEU A 12 9.87 -2.46 2.62
CA LEU A 12 9.17 -3.07 1.51
C LEU A 12 7.71 -2.61 1.51
N TYR A 13 7.26 -2.02 0.41
CA TYR A 13 5.88 -1.63 0.15
C TYR A 13 5.21 -2.63 -0.78
N PHE A 14 3.98 -3.03 -0.47
CA PHE A 14 3.29 -4.09 -1.20
C PHE A 14 1.78 -4.05 -1.00
N SER A 15 1.06 -4.70 -1.91
CA SER A 15 -0.38 -4.94 -1.80
C SER A 15 -0.63 -6.26 -1.08
N ALA A 16 -1.41 -6.23 0.01
CA ALA A 16 -1.71 -7.40 0.84
C ALA A 16 -3.01 -7.27 1.64
N THR A 17 -3.45 -8.39 2.20
CA THR A 17 -4.61 -8.53 3.11
C THR A 17 -4.17 -9.31 4.35
N ASP A 18 -4.78 -9.00 5.49
CA ASP A 18 -4.65 -9.72 6.77
C ASP A 18 -5.83 -10.68 7.04
N GLY A 19 -6.74 -10.83 6.08
CA GLY A 19 -7.97 -11.61 6.22
C GLY A 19 -9.11 -10.90 6.94
N VAL A 20 -8.87 -9.69 7.48
CA VAL A 20 -9.91 -8.82 8.06
C VAL A 20 -10.28 -7.72 7.07
N ALA A 21 -9.30 -7.12 6.41
CA ALA A 21 -9.54 -6.19 5.31
C ALA A 21 -9.25 -6.80 3.94
N GLY A 22 -9.73 -6.14 2.88
CA GLY A 22 -9.33 -6.46 1.51
C GLY A 22 -7.84 -6.23 1.25
N PHE A 23 -7.43 -6.32 -0.01
CA PHE A 23 -6.09 -5.90 -0.40
C PHE A 23 -5.98 -4.39 -0.25
N GLU A 24 -5.03 -3.99 0.60
CA GLU A 24 -4.66 -2.61 0.94
C GLU A 24 -3.14 -2.42 0.76
N LEU A 25 -2.65 -1.19 0.94
CA LEU A 25 -1.22 -0.89 0.88
C LEU A 25 -0.57 -1.16 2.22
N TRP A 26 0.52 -1.92 2.22
CA TRP A 26 1.28 -2.31 3.40
C TRP A 26 2.75 -1.93 3.26
N THR A 27 3.41 -1.75 4.40
CA THR A 27 4.85 -1.59 4.53
C THR A 27 5.40 -2.62 5.52
N SER A 28 6.66 -3.04 5.33
CA SER A 28 7.39 -3.89 6.28
C SER A 28 8.86 -3.50 6.32
N ASP A 29 9.48 -3.48 7.50
CA ASP A 29 10.94 -3.42 7.68
C ASP A 29 11.59 -4.82 7.77
N GLY A 30 10.80 -5.87 7.53
CA GLY A 30 11.22 -7.27 7.67
C GLY A 30 10.91 -7.89 9.03
N THR A 31 10.35 -7.12 9.98
CA THR A 31 9.88 -7.63 11.28
C THR A 31 8.35 -7.72 11.32
N ALA A 32 7.82 -8.53 12.24
CA ALA A 32 6.38 -8.63 12.43
C ALA A 32 5.81 -7.30 12.97
N GLU A 33 6.52 -6.68 13.91
CA GLU A 33 6.14 -5.41 14.54
C GLU A 33 6.20 -4.23 13.56
N GLY A 34 7.15 -4.24 12.62
CA GLY A 34 7.30 -3.22 11.59
C GLY A 34 6.48 -3.46 10.33
N THR A 35 5.61 -4.49 10.32
CA THR A 35 4.68 -4.76 9.23
C THR A 35 3.33 -4.09 9.49
N LEU A 36 3.07 -2.99 8.79
CA LEU A 36 1.95 -2.08 9.07
C LEU A 36 1.15 -1.78 7.80
N ARG A 37 -0.15 -1.56 7.94
CA ARG A 37 -1.01 -1.05 6.86
C ARG A 37 -0.79 0.46 6.74
N VAL A 38 -0.44 0.90 5.53
CA VAL A 38 -0.10 2.30 5.24
C VAL A 38 -1.35 3.13 4.98
N SER A 39 -2.31 2.58 4.21
CA SER A 39 -3.58 3.25 3.94
C SER A 39 -4.72 2.25 4.03
N ASP A 40 -5.76 2.59 4.80
CA ASP A 40 -7.07 1.95 4.72
C ASP A 40 -7.95 2.82 3.81
N LEU A 41 -7.65 2.80 2.50
CA LEU A 41 -8.38 3.64 1.53
C LEU A 41 -9.84 3.18 1.44
N GLN A 42 -10.08 1.89 1.66
CA GLN A 42 -11.42 1.33 1.73
C GLN A 42 -11.60 0.52 3.02
N PRO A 43 -12.20 1.11 4.07
CA PRO A 43 -12.33 0.43 5.35
C PRO A 43 -13.17 -0.85 5.28
N GLY A 44 -12.74 -1.85 6.05
CA GLY A 44 -13.44 -3.12 6.18
C GLY A 44 -13.03 -4.15 5.12
N MET A 45 -13.95 -5.06 4.77
CA MET A 45 -13.65 -6.19 3.87
C MET A 45 -13.55 -5.81 2.39
N LEU A 46 -13.84 -4.56 2.05
CA LEU A 46 -13.64 -4.06 0.70
C LEU A 46 -12.14 -3.85 0.45
N SER A 47 -11.76 -3.73 -0.81
CA SER A 47 -10.37 -3.77 -1.22
C SER A 47 -10.07 -2.59 -2.13
N SER A 48 -9.09 -1.78 -1.74
CA SER A 48 -8.58 -0.71 -2.60
C SER A 48 -7.73 -1.21 -3.76
N VAL A 49 -7.31 -2.48 -3.71
CA VAL A 49 -6.48 -3.20 -4.69
C VAL A 49 -5.32 -2.32 -5.20
N PRO A 50 -4.35 -1.95 -4.34
CA PRO A 50 -3.20 -1.19 -4.80
C PRO A 50 -2.44 -1.93 -5.89
N LYS A 51 -2.11 -1.23 -6.97
CA LYS A 51 -1.39 -1.75 -8.14
C LYS A 51 -0.39 -0.74 -8.68
N GLU A 52 0.57 -1.24 -9.47
CA GLU A 52 1.50 -0.42 -10.23
C GLU A 52 2.34 0.47 -9.29
N LEU A 53 2.80 -0.12 -8.17
CA LEU A 53 3.65 0.60 -7.22
C LEU A 53 4.94 1.03 -7.92
N ALA A 54 5.23 2.32 -7.85
CA ALA A 54 6.41 2.91 -8.45
C ALA A 54 7.04 3.95 -7.51
N LEU A 55 8.31 3.75 -7.19
CA LEU A 55 9.11 4.74 -6.48
C LEU A 55 9.73 5.72 -7.49
N VAL A 56 9.47 7.02 -7.29
CA VAL A 56 10.13 8.09 -8.06
C VAL A 56 10.73 9.09 -7.07
N GLY A 57 12.06 9.07 -6.94
CA GLY A 57 12.75 9.81 -5.89
C GLY A 57 12.33 9.32 -4.51
N SER A 58 11.87 10.23 -3.65
CA SER A 58 11.37 9.93 -2.29
C SER A 58 9.83 9.89 -2.23
N ARG A 59 9.14 9.63 -3.35
CA ARG A 59 7.68 9.53 -3.41
C ARG A 59 7.26 8.19 -4.02
N LEU A 60 6.37 7.51 -3.32
CA LEU A 60 5.71 6.30 -3.81
C LEU A 60 4.43 6.71 -4.55
N PHE A 61 4.21 6.12 -5.72
CA PHE A 61 2.99 6.24 -6.52
C PHE A 61 2.34 4.86 -6.64
N TRP A 62 1.01 4.83 -6.65
CA TRP A 62 0.24 3.61 -6.89
C TRP A 62 -1.15 3.96 -7.40
N SER A 63 -1.79 3.01 -8.07
CA SER A 63 -3.22 3.11 -8.38
C SER A 63 -4.04 2.36 -7.35
N ALA A 64 -5.17 2.90 -6.94
CA ALA A 64 -6.10 2.28 -5.99
C ALA A 64 -7.52 2.83 -6.14
N ASP A 65 -8.50 2.09 -5.67
CA ASP A 65 -9.92 2.48 -5.61
C ASP A 65 -10.31 2.83 -4.18
N ASP A 66 -10.86 4.03 -3.95
CA ASP A 66 -11.32 4.47 -2.63
C ASP A 66 -12.78 4.07 -2.32
N GLY A 67 -13.44 3.39 -3.27
CA GLY A 67 -14.84 3.01 -3.18
C GLY A 67 -15.83 4.14 -3.48
N ALA A 68 -15.37 5.35 -3.80
CA ALA A 68 -16.21 6.51 -4.09
C ALA A 68 -16.01 7.05 -5.51
N HIS A 69 -14.76 7.09 -6.00
CA HIS A 69 -14.38 7.71 -7.26
C HIS A 69 -13.83 6.71 -8.29
N GLY A 70 -13.73 5.44 -7.92
CA GLY A 70 -13.14 4.40 -8.76
C GLY A 70 -11.61 4.39 -8.67
N ARG A 71 -10.94 3.69 -9.60
CA ARG A 71 -9.47 3.58 -9.61
C ARG A 71 -8.80 4.90 -10.02
N GLU A 72 -8.02 5.46 -9.11
CA GLU A 72 -7.30 6.73 -9.26
C GLU A 72 -5.79 6.55 -9.02
N LEU A 73 -5.00 7.59 -9.33
CA LEU A 73 -3.58 7.66 -9.00
C LEU A 73 -3.39 8.32 -7.63
N TRP A 74 -2.70 7.62 -6.75
CA TRP A 74 -2.35 8.06 -5.40
C TRP A 74 -0.84 8.24 -5.27
N SER A 75 -0.42 9.08 -4.32
CA SER A 75 0.99 9.21 -3.98
C SER A 75 1.21 9.69 -2.55
N ALA A 76 2.34 9.30 -1.97
CA ALA A 76 2.79 9.77 -0.66
C ALA A 76 4.31 9.90 -0.61
N GLY A 77 4.82 10.88 0.12
CA GLY A 77 6.25 10.99 0.39
C GLY A 77 6.67 9.89 1.36
N LEU A 78 7.85 9.29 1.18
CA LEU A 78 8.31 8.21 2.07
C LEU A 78 8.46 8.67 3.53
N GLY A 79 8.70 9.98 3.77
CA GLY A 79 8.71 10.55 5.11
C GLY A 79 7.33 10.63 5.79
N ASP A 80 6.26 10.42 5.04
CA ASP A 80 4.88 10.41 5.52
C ASP A 80 4.36 8.97 5.78
N LEU A 81 5.15 7.93 5.48
CA LEU A 81 4.76 6.50 5.47
C LEU A 81 5.43 5.61 6.55
#